data_AF-A0A2E7EVI3-F1
#
_entry.id   AF-A0A2E7EVI3-F1
#
_cell.length_a   1.000
_cell.length_b   1.000
_cell.length_c   1.000
_cell.angle_alpha   90.00
_cell.angle_beta   90.00
_cell.angle_gamma   90.00
#
_symmetry.space_group_name_H-M   'P 1'
#
loop_
_entity.id
_entity.type
_entity.pdbx_description
1 polymer ?
#
loop_
_entity_poly.entity_id
_entity_poly.type
_entity_poly.pdbx_seq_one_letter_code
_entity_poly.pdbx_strand_id
1 'polypeptide(L)'
;MSDTPLGYAGFFGKVLQEVAATIDERAKSANEGTSYTAKLLSKGPERTAKKLGEEAVELVIALTSQEKEEVAGESADLLYHFLVALRSRGVSLEEVANVLAERQGISGLVEKASREGDGI
;
A
#
# COMPACT_ATOMS: atom_id res chain seq x y z
N MET A 1 13.20 -10.31 -17.84
CA MET A 1 12.80 -9.23 -16.91
C MET A 1 12.61 -7.97 -17.74
N SER A 2 11.69 -7.07 -17.37
CA SER A 2 11.46 -5.83 -18.10
C SER A 2 12.58 -4.82 -17.84
N ASP A 3 13.06 -4.15 -18.89
CA ASP A 3 14.03 -3.04 -18.78
C ASP A 3 13.34 -1.68 -18.58
N THR A 4 12.01 -1.65 -18.45
CA THR A 4 11.27 -0.42 -18.20
C THR A 4 11.55 0.06 -16.77
N PRO A 5 12.15 1.26 -16.58
CA PRO A 5 12.34 1.79 -15.24
C PRO A 5 10.98 2.11 -14.60
N LEU A 6 10.90 2.08 -13.26
CA LEU A 6 9.70 2.47 -12.52
C LEU A 6 9.27 3.92 -12.78
N GLY A 7 10.18 4.75 -13.30
CA GLY A 7 9.90 6.11 -13.74
C GLY A 7 9.83 7.10 -12.59
N TYR A 8 9.19 8.24 -12.85
CA TYR A 8 9.07 9.35 -11.90
C TYR A 8 7.84 9.17 -11.01
N ALA A 9 8.06 9.06 -9.70
CA ALA A 9 7.00 8.84 -8.74
C ALA A 9 6.15 10.08 -8.43
N GLY A 10 6.48 11.28 -8.92
CA GLY A 10 5.76 12.50 -8.52
C GLY A 10 4.29 12.53 -8.95
N PHE A 11 3.97 12.05 -10.16
CA PHE A 11 2.56 11.90 -10.57
C PHE A 11 1.85 10.84 -9.73
N PHE A 12 2.50 9.70 -9.50
CA PHE A 12 1.97 8.61 -8.70
C PHE A 12 1.69 9.04 -7.25
N GLY A 13 2.62 9.77 -6.62
CA GLY A 13 2.44 10.33 -5.28
C GLY A 13 1.30 11.34 -5.20
N LYS A 14 1.14 12.20 -6.21
CA LYS A 14 -0.02 13.10 -6.30
C LYS A 14 -1.34 12.33 -6.34
N VAL A 15 -1.43 11.29 -7.17
CA VAL A 15 -2.64 10.46 -7.28
C VAL A 15 -2.95 9.76 -5.95
N LEU A 16 -1.94 9.18 -5.29
CA LEU A 16 -2.13 8.56 -3.97
C LEU A 16 -2.63 9.56 -2.93
N GLN A 17 -2.14 10.80 -2.95
CA GLN A 17 -2.61 11.87 -2.05
C GLN A 17 -4.09 12.22 -2.31
N GLU A 18 -4.51 12.31 -3.57
CA GLU A 18 -5.91 12.58 -3.94
C GLU A 18 -6.85 11.43 -3.51
N VAL A 19 -6.40 10.17 -3.69
CA VAL A 19 -7.14 8.99 -3.22
C VAL A 19 -7.23 8.98 -1.69
N ALA A 20 -6.13 9.26 -0.97
CA ALA A 20 -6.12 9.33 0.48
C ALA A 20 -7.08 10.42 1.01
N ALA A 21 -7.07 11.61 0.41
CA ALA A 21 -7.99 12.69 0.76
C ALA A 21 -9.46 12.27 0.56
N THR A 22 -9.77 11.59 -0.55
CA THR A 22 -11.11 11.04 -0.82
C THR A 22 -11.53 10.02 0.24
N ILE A 23 -10.60 9.15 0.67
CA ILE A 23 -10.84 8.17 1.74
C ILE A 23 -11.11 8.89 3.06
N ASP A 24 -10.35 9.92 3.40
CA ASP A 24 -10.55 10.71 4.62
C ASP A 24 -11.90 11.44 4.65
N GLU A 25 -12.33 11.99 3.52
CA GLU A 25 -13.65 12.60 3.38
C GLU A 25 -14.76 11.58 3.60
N ARG A 26 -14.64 10.39 3.01
CA ARG A 26 -15.62 9.30 3.19
C ARG A 26 -15.60 8.72 4.60
N ALA A 27 -14.47 8.76 5.29
CA ALA A 27 -14.37 8.36 6.69
C ALA A 27 -15.16 9.27 7.64
N LYS A 28 -15.32 10.57 7.31
CA LYS A 28 -16.12 11.51 8.11
C LYS A 28 -17.61 11.20 8.07
N SER A 29 -18.08 10.54 7.00
CA SER A 29 -19.48 10.19 6.76
C SER A 29 -19.73 8.69 6.88
N ALA A 30 -19.04 8.00 7.81
CA ALA A 30 -19.03 6.55 8.06
C ALA A 30 -20.39 5.92 8.46
N ASN A 31 -21.50 6.49 8.01
CA ASN A 31 -22.79 5.82 7.93
C ASN A 31 -22.74 4.78 6.79
N GLU A 32 -23.21 3.56 7.07
CA GLU A 32 -23.01 2.35 6.24
C GLU A 32 -23.65 2.36 4.83
N GLY A 33 -24.20 3.48 4.37
CA GLY A 33 -24.89 3.62 3.09
C GLY A 33 -24.35 4.69 2.14
N THR A 34 -23.32 5.46 2.53
CA THR A 34 -22.89 6.64 1.77
C THR A 34 -21.85 6.34 0.70
N SER A 35 -21.01 5.33 0.90
CA SER A 35 -20.01 4.87 -0.07
C SER A 35 -19.45 3.48 0.27
N TYR A 36 -18.81 2.83 -0.70
CA TYR A 36 -18.07 1.58 -0.48
C TYR A 36 -17.00 1.73 0.61
N THR A 37 -16.24 2.84 0.59
CA THR A 37 -15.22 3.15 1.59
C THR A 37 -15.80 3.26 3.00
N ALA A 38 -16.90 4.00 3.16
CA ALA A 38 -17.59 4.14 4.44
C ALA A 38 -18.04 2.78 4.99
N LYS A 39 -18.58 1.91 4.13
CA LYS A 39 -19.00 0.55 4.49
C LYS A 39 -17.83 -0.37 4.87
N LEU A 40 -16.64 -0.19 4.28
CA LEU A 40 -15.45 -0.94 4.69
C LEU A 40 -14.97 -0.48 6.06
N LEU A 41 -14.89 0.84 6.25
CA LEU A 41 -14.42 1.45 7.50
C LEU A 41 -15.38 1.17 8.66
N SER A 42 -16.70 1.17 8.44
CA SER A 42 -17.70 0.84 9.48
C SER A 42 -17.55 -0.57 10.02
N LYS A 43 -17.02 -1.50 9.20
CA LYS A 43 -16.74 -2.89 9.57
C LYS A 43 -15.39 -3.09 10.27
N GLY A 44 -14.63 -2.01 10.44
CA GLY A 44 -13.40 -2.01 11.22
C GLY A 44 -12.20 -2.71 10.56
N PRO A 45 -11.07 -2.78 11.29
CA PRO A 45 -9.78 -3.16 10.72
C PRO A 45 -9.70 -4.56 10.13
N GLU A 46 -10.36 -5.55 10.75
CA GLU A 46 -10.35 -6.94 10.29
C GLU A 46 -10.92 -7.05 8.86
N ARG A 47 -12.04 -6.37 8.60
CA ARG A 47 -12.63 -6.38 7.26
C ARG A 47 -11.74 -5.72 6.22
N THR A 48 -11.12 -4.60 6.57
CA THR A 48 -10.21 -3.88 5.66
C THR A 48 -8.95 -4.70 5.36
N ALA A 49 -8.40 -5.39 6.37
CA ALA A 49 -7.24 -6.27 6.21
C ALA A 49 -7.57 -7.48 5.33
N LYS A 50 -8.77 -8.06 5.47
CA LYS A 50 -9.22 -9.15 4.59
C LYS A 50 -9.25 -8.73 3.13
N LYS A 51 -9.82 -7.55 2.82
CA LYS A 51 -9.81 -7.05 1.43
C LYS A 51 -8.41 -6.78 0.92
N LEU A 52 -7.56 -6.13 1.72
CA LEU A 52 -6.14 -5.95 1.36
C LEU A 52 -5.45 -7.29 1.03
N GLY A 53 -5.74 -8.34 1.81
CA GLY A 53 -5.22 -9.68 1.55
C GLY A 53 -5.77 -10.33 0.28
N GLU A 54 -7.03 -10.10 -0.06
CA GLU A 54 -7.64 -10.55 -1.32
C GLU A 54 -6.91 -9.91 -2.52
N GLU A 55 -6.78 -8.58 -2.55
CA GLU A 55 -6.10 -7.87 -3.66
C GLU A 55 -4.60 -8.24 -3.74
N ALA A 56 -3.96 -8.55 -2.61
CA ALA A 56 -2.57 -9.01 -2.60
C ALA A 56 -2.40 -10.36 -3.29
N VAL A 57 -3.36 -11.27 -3.13
CA VAL A 57 -3.36 -12.56 -3.85
C VAL A 57 -3.66 -12.35 -5.33
N GLU A 58 -4.61 -11.47 -5.66
CA GLU A 58 -4.95 -11.14 -7.05
C GLU A 58 -3.76 -10.51 -7.78
N LEU A 59 -3.03 -9.58 -7.15
CA LEU A 59 -1.80 -9.03 -7.72
C LEU A 59 -0.71 -10.10 -7.90
N VAL A 60 -0.55 -11.05 -6.97
CA VAL A 60 0.38 -12.18 -7.15
C VAL A 60 0.00 -13.02 -8.36
N ILE A 61 -1.29 -13.28 -8.56
CA ILE A 61 -1.78 -14.01 -9.74
C ILE A 61 -1.50 -13.21 -11.01
N ALA A 62 -1.80 -11.91 -11.03
CA ALA A 62 -1.57 -11.05 -12.18
C ALA A 62 -0.08 -11.02 -12.57
N LEU A 63 0.81 -10.85 -11.61
CA LEU A 63 2.27 -10.83 -11.82
C LEU A 63 2.83 -12.13 -12.39
N THR A 64 2.16 -13.27 -12.16
CA THR A 64 2.64 -14.58 -12.60
C THR A 64 2.07 -15.04 -13.93
N SER A 65 0.92 -14.49 -14.35
CA SER A 65 0.11 -15.13 -15.39
C SER A 65 -0.76 -14.21 -16.25
N GLN A 66 -0.74 -12.89 -16.04
CA GLN A 66 -1.61 -11.94 -16.74
C GLN A 66 -0.82 -10.84 -17.45
N GLU A 67 -1.52 -10.04 -18.25
CA GLU A 67 -0.90 -8.96 -19.01
C GLU A 67 -0.62 -7.74 -18.10
N LYS A 68 0.12 -6.79 -18.66
CA LYS A 68 0.59 -5.61 -17.93
C LYS A 68 -0.57 -4.76 -17.38
N GLU A 69 -1.66 -4.71 -18.11
CA GLU A 69 -2.88 -3.97 -17.78
C GLU A 69 -3.52 -4.51 -16.49
N GLU A 70 -3.63 -5.84 -16.35
CA GLU A 70 -4.15 -6.46 -15.13
C GLU A 70 -3.20 -6.24 -13.96
N VAL A 71 -1.88 -6.37 -14.15
CA VAL A 71 -0.90 -6.04 -13.09
C VAL A 71 -1.08 -4.61 -12.58
N ALA A 72 -1.33 -3.66 -13.48
CA ALA A 72 -1.57 -2.27 -13.10
C ALA A 72 -2.91 -2.09 -12.35
N GLY A 73 -3.96 -2.80 -12.77
CA GLY A 73 -5.26 -2.81 -12.12
C GLY A 73 -5.19 -3.34 -10.68
N GLU A 74 -4.66 -4.55 -10.51
CA GLU A 74 -4.54 -5.19 -9.19
C GLU A 74 -3.57 -4.42 -8.27
N SER A 75 -2.55 -3.78 -8.83
CA SER A 75 -1.67 -2.88 -8.06
C SER A 75 -2.44 -1.67 -7.53
N ALA A 76 -3.33 -1.10 -8.35
CA ALA A 76 -4.15 0.05 -7.94
C ALA A 76 -5.16 -0.35 -6.85
N ASP A 77 -5.79 -1.52 -6.97
CA ASP A 77 -6.73 -2.03 -5.97
C ASP A 77 -6.04 -2.37 -4.65
N LEU A 78 -4.85 -2.99 -4.70
CA LEU A 78 -4.00 -3.21 -3.53
C LEU A 78 -3.69 -1.89 -2.82
N LEU A 79 -3.25 -0.86 -3.55
CA LEU A 79 -2.89 0.44 -2.97
C LEU A 79 -4.11 1.15 -2.37
N TYR A 80 -5.25 1.10 -3.05
CA TYR A 80 -6.50 1.62 -2.51
C TYR A 80 -6.86 0.95 -1.19
N HIS A 81 -6.86 -0.38 -1.16
CA HIS A 81 -7.19 -1.15 0.03
C HIS A 81 -6.15 -1.00 1.15
N PHE A 82 -4.89 -0.77 0.80
CA PHE A 82 -3.83 -0.42 1.74
C PHE A 82 -4.14 0.91 2.46
N LEU A 83 -4.47 1.97 1.70
CA LEU A 83 -4.84 3.27 2.27
C LEU A 83 -6.07 3.18 3.19
N VAL A 84 -7.09 2.41 2.79
CA VAL A 84 -8.29 2.17 3.63
C VAL A 84 -7.93 1.43 4.92
N ALA A 85 -7.03 0.44 4.86
CA ALA A 85 -6.58 -0.30 6.03
C ALA A 85 -5.72 0.55 6.98
N LEU A 86 -4.84 1.41 6.45
CA LEU A 86 -4.12 2.40 7.27
C LEU A 86 -5.09 3.32 7.99
N ARG A 87 -6.09 3.84 7.25
CA ARG A 87 -7.10 4.73 7.81
C ARG A 87 -7.92 4.08 8.93
N SER A 88 -8.28 2.79 8.79
CA SER A 88 -9.01 2.04 9.81
C SER A 88 -8.20 1.83 11.11
N ARG A 89 -6.86 1.93 11.03
CA ARG A 89 -5.94 1.83 12.16
C ARG A 89 -5.40 3.16 12.66
N GLY A 90 -5.74 4.27 12.00
CA GLY A 90 -5.22 5.60 12.32
C GLY A 90 -3.73 5.78 12.00
N VAL A 91 -3.20 5.01 11.05
CA VAL A 91 -1.82 5.14 10.57
C VAL A 91 -1.77 6.09 9.38
N SER A 92 -0.88 7.07 9.41
CA SER A 92 -0.68 8.05 8.33
C SER A 92 0.28 7.57 7.26
N LEU A 93 0.18 8.14 6.06
CA LEU A 93 1.16 7.92 4.99
C LEU A 93 2.56 8.43 5.38
N GLU A 94 2.65 9.47 6.22
CA GLU A 94 3.92 10.00 6.72
C GLU A 94 4.62 8.99 7.64
N GLU A 95 3.89 8.35 8.55
CA GLU A 95 4.45 7.28 9.40
C GLU A 95 4.99 6.11 8.55
N VAL A 96 4.24 5.69 7.52
CA VAL A 96 4.71 4.65 6.59
C VAL A 96 5.96 5.12 5.81
N ALA A 97 5.97 6.36 5.32
CA ALA A 97 7.09 6.92 4.60
C ALA A 97 8.36 7.02 5.46
N ASN A 98 8.22 7.41 6.73
CA ASN A 98 9.33 7.46 7.69
C ASN A 98 9.94 6.06 7.90
N VAL A 99 9.11 5.04 8.11
CA VAL A 99 9.57 3.65 8.22
C VAL A 99 10.27 3.18 6.94
N LEU A 100 9.79 3.57 5.76
CA LEU A 100 10.45 3.27 4.49
C LEU A 100 11.80 4.00 4.37
N ALA A 101 11.87 5.27 4.74
CA ALA A 101 13.09 6.08 4.70
C ALA A 101 14.18 5.54 5.63
N GLU A 102 13.81 5.11 6.84
CA GLU A 102 14.72 4.43 7.77
C GLU A 102 15.32 3.16 7.14
N ARG A 103 14.50 2.35 6.48
CA ARG A 103 14.96 1.12 5.80
C ARG A 103 15.86 1.42 4.61
N GLN A 104 15.60 2.50 3.87
CA GLN A 104 16.50 2.96 2.79
C GLN A 104 17.88 3.36 3.34
N GLY A 105 17.93 4.00 4.51
CA GLY A 105 19.18 4.42 5.16
C GLY A 105 20.00 3.30 5.82
N ILE A 106 19.37 2.18 6.20
CA ILE A 106 20.00 1.11 6.99
C ILE A 106 20.36 -0.14 6.15
N SER A 107 19.56 -0.48 5.14
CA SER A 107 19.61 -1.80 4.48
C SER A 107 20.81 -2.07 3.55
N GLY A 108 21.61 -1.06 3.19
CA GLY A 108 22.74 -1.26 2.27
C GLY A 108 24.09 -1.61 2.92
N LEU A 109 24.35 -1.14 4.14
CA LEU A 109 25.69 -1.19 4.76
C LEU A 109 25.69 -1.89 6.13
N VAL A 110 24.62 -1.76 6.91
CA VAL A 110 24.56 -2.30 8.27
C VAL A 110 24.32 -3.82 8.27
N GLU A 111 23.52 -4.33 7.33
CA GLU A 111 23.33 -5.78 7.15
C GLU A 111 24.59 -6.51 6.65
N LYS A 112 25.48 -5.81 5.95
CA LYS A 112 26.75 -6.40 5.47
C LYS A 112 27.79 -6.45 6.59
N ALA A 113 27.82 -5.41 7.43
CA ALA A 113 28.68 -5.36 8.61
C ALA A 113 28.28 -6.35 9.73
N SER A 114 26.98 -6.65 9.90
CA SER A 114 26.54 -7.64 10.88
C SER A 114 26.82 -9.09 10.47
N ARG A 115 26.98 -9.37 9.17
CA ARG A 115 27.33 -10.71 8.65
C ARG A 115 28.83 -11.01 8.70
N GLU A 116 29.68 -10.00 8.67
CA GLU A 116 31.15 -10.16 8.77
C GLU A 116 31.64 -10.17 10.23
N GLY A 117 30.78 -9.81 11.20
CA GLY A 117 31.10 -9.78 12.64
C GLY A 117 30.83 -11.06 13.43
N ASP A 118 29.99 -11.98 12.92
CA ASP A 118 29.66 -13.26 13.56
C ASP A 118 30.52 -14.44 13.06
N GLY A 119 31.62 -14.14 12.35
CA GLY A 119 32.65 -15.12 12.02
C GLY A 119 33.62 -15.35 13.19
N ILE A 120 33.15 -16.01 14.25
CA ILE A 120 34.01 -16.76 15.18
C ILE A 120 33.83 -18.26 14.90
#